data_AF-A0A844NVM3-F1
#
_entry.id   AF-A0A844NVM3-F1
#
_cell.length_a   1.000
_cell.length_b   1.000
_cell.length_c   1.000
_cell.angle_alpha   90.00
_cell.angle_beta   90.00
_cell.angle_gamma   90.00
#
_symmetry.space_group_name_H-M   'P 1'
#
loop_
_entity.id
_entity.type
_entity.pdbx_description
1 polymer ?
#
loop_
_entity_poly.entity_id
_entity_poly.type
_entity_poly.pdbx_seq_one_letter_code
_entity_poly.pdbx_strand_id
1 'polypeptide(L)' 'MLNIDWRSPAAYGHTKHIPAAGFAWEYLRRNDEYRRDCRTIALTAGAAARDLEEFAHRWGLRFPVRSRRAA' A
#
# COMPACT_ATOMS: atom_id res chain seq x y z
N MET A 1 25.65 8.62 6.76
CA MET A 1 24.31 8.21 7.24
C MET A 1 23.46 9.46 7.36
N LEU A 2 22.24 9.47 6.82
CA LEU A 2 21.33 10.62 6.99
C LEU A 2 21.03 10.78 8.48
N ASN A 3 21.27 11.97 9.04
CA ASN A 3 20.88 12.32 10.41
C ASN A 3 19.38 12.64 10.41
N ILE A 4 18.54 11.62 10.51
CA ILE A 4 17.08 11.76 10.52
C ILE A 4 16.62 11.83 11.97
N ASP A 5 16.19 13.02 12.41
CA ASP A 5 15.42 13.15 13.65
C ASP A 5 13.98 12.71 13.42
N TRP A 6 13.75 11.41 13.56
CA TRP A 6 12.43 10.80 13.38
C TRP A 6 11.40 11.23 14.43
N ARG A 7 11.79 11.96 15.48
CA ARG A 7 10.85 12.52 16.47
C ARG A 7 10.47 13.96 16.19
N SER A 8 11.15 14.64 15.26
CA SER A 8 10.84 16.03 14.90
C SER A 8 9.41 16.13 14.34
N PRO A 9 8.49 16.86 15.01
CA PRO A 9 7.12 17.01 14.52
C PRO A 9 7.05 17.72 13.16
N ALA A 10 8.02 18.61 12.89
CA ALA A 10 8.12 19.33 11.63
C ALA A 10 8.30 18.39 10.42
N ALA A 11 9.00 17.26 10.61
CA ALA A 11 9.19 16.25 9.57
C ALA A 11 7.87 15.60 9.10
N TYR A 12 6.83 15.63 9.96
CA TYR A 12 5.53 15.00 9.70
C TYR A 12 4.39 16.00 9.51
N GLY A 13 4.67 17.30 9.33
CA GLY A 13 3.60 18.29 9.12
C GLY A 13 2.65 17.94 7.96
N HIS A 14 3.18 17.31 6.91
CA HIS A 14 2.41 16.85 5.76
C HIS A 14 1.44 15.69 6.10
N THR A 15 1.75 14.84 7.09
CA THR A 15 0.91 13.67 7.41
C THR A 15 -0.45 14.07 7.98
N LYS A 16 -0.54 15.25 8.61
CA LYS A 16 -1.79 15.83 9.11
C LYS A 16 -2.81 16.12 8.01
N HIS A 17 -2.36 16.24 6.76
CA HIS A 17 -3.21 16.56 5.61
C HIS A 17 -3.48 15.33 4.72
N ILE A 18 -2.93 14.17 5.07
CA ILE A 18 -3.18 12.93 4.32
C ILE A 18 -4.59 12.44 4.69
N PRO A 19 -5.48 12.22 3.71
CA PRO A 19 -6.78 11.60 3.98
C PRO A 19 -6.60 10.21 4.61
N ALA A 20 -7.55 9.77 5.45
CA ALA A 20 -7.47 8.47 6.13
C ALA A 20 -7.17 7.30 5.16
N ALA A 21 -7.78 7.29 3.97
CA ALA A 21 -7.51 6.31 2.93
C ALA A 21 -6.06 6.37 2.40
N GLY A 22 -5.50 7.58 2.25
CA GLY A 22 -4.10 7.77 1.87
C GLY A 22 -3.15 7.27 2.96
N PHE A 23 -3.48 7.47 4.23
CA PHE A 23 -2.68 6.99 5.34
C PHE A 23 -2.70 5.45 5.44
N ALA A 24 -3.86 4.83 5.26
CA ALA A 24 -3.98 3.38 5.16
C ALA A 24 -3.18 2.81 3.97
N TRP A 25 -3.18 3.52 2.83
CA TRP A 25 -2.39 3.15 1.66
C TRP A 25 -0.87 3.18 1.92
N GLU A 26 -0.38 4.17 2.68
CA GLU A 26 1.03 4.25 3.07
C GLU A 26 1.49 3.00 3.85
N TYR A 27 0.63 2.40 4.67
CA TYR A 27 0.91 1.15 5.35
C TYR A 27 0.97 -0.02 4.36
N LEU A 28 -0.06 -0.19 3.53
CA LEU A 28 -0.17 -1.30 2.58
C LEU A 28 0.99 -1.31 1.57
N ARG A 29 1.38 -0.16 1.00
CA ARG A 29 2.45 -0.10 0.00
C ARG A 29 3.84 -0.48 0.52
N ARG A 30 4.03 -0.48 1.85
CA ARG A 30 5.28 -0.87 2.53
C ARG A 30 5.24 -2.30 3.06
N ASN A 31 4.07 -2.94 3.08
CA ASN A 31 3.92 -4.32 3.51
C ASN A 31 4.40 -5.28 2.41
N ASP A 32 5.40 -6.12 2.71
CA ASP A 32 6.00 -7.03 1.72
C ASP A 32 5.06 -8.13 1.24
N GLU A 33 4.16 -8.57 2.11
CA GLU A 33 3.14 -9.57 1.79
C GLU A 33 2.09 -8.98 0.83
N TYR A 34 1.62 -7.77 1.10
CA TYR A 34 0.75 -7.03 0.17
C TYR A 34 1.39 -6.91 -1.22
N ARG A 35 2.69 -6.55 -1.25
CA ARG A 35 3.44 -6.41 -2.50
C ARG A 35 3.61 -7.74 -3.24
N ARG A 36 3.68 -8.86 -2.53
CA ARG A 36 3.73 -10.20 -3.14
C ARG A 36 2.37 -10.55 -3.72
N ASP A 37 1.30 -10.46 -2.93
CA ASP A 37 -0.07 -10.77 -3.35
C ASP A 37 -0.52 -9.92 -4.54
N CYS A 38 -0.24 -8.61 -4.51
CA CYS A 38 -0.56 -7.70 -5.60
C CYS A 38 0.20 -8.05 -6.89
N ARG A 39 1.44 -8.56 -6.80
CA ARG A 39 2.18 -9.06 -7.97
C ARG A 39 1.59 -10.35 -8.49
N THR A 40 1.24 -11.29 -7.60
CA THR A 40 0.62 -12.56 -7.96
C THR A 40 -0.68 -12.32 -8.74
N ILE A 41 -1.61 -11.54 -8.20
CA ILE A 41 -2.90 -11.25 -8.86
C ILE A 41 -2.71 -10.48 -10.16
N ALA A 42 -1.76 -9.55 -10.22
CA ALA A 42 -1.51 -8.79 -11.45
C ALA A 42 -0.77 -9.60 -12.54
N LEU A 43 -0.16 -10.75 -12.20
CA LEU A 43 0.42 -11.69 -13.15
C LEU A 43 -0.60 -12.75 -13.61
N THR A 44 -1.59 -13.06 -12.77
CA THR A 44 -2.73 -13.90 -13.14
C THR A 44 -3.70 -13.09 -14.00
N ALA A 45 -3.40 -12.95 -15.30
CA ALA A 45 -4.33 -12.35 -16.25
C ALA A 45 -5.67 -13.14 -16.22
N GLY A 46 -6.71 -12.54 -15.65
CA GLY A 46 -7.99 -13.23 -15.42
C GLY A 46 -8.08 -14.00 -14.10
N ALA A 47 -7.45 -13.50 -13.03
CA ALA A 47 -7.66 -14.01 -11.67
C ALA A 47 -9.15 -14.29 -11.43
N ALA A 48 -9.45 -15.48 -10.88
CA ALA A 48 -10.83 -15.87 -10.66
C ALA A 48 -11.50 -14.87 -9.73
N ALA A 49 -12.82 -14.66 -9.88
CA ALA A 49 -13.57 -13.73 -9.03
C ALA A 49 -13.33 -14.01 -7.53
N ARG A 50 -13.17 -15.29 -7.16
CA ARG A 50 -12.84 -15.72 -5.81
C ARG A 50 -11.48 -15.20 -5.32
N ASP A 51 -10.44 -15.22 -6.16
CA ASP A 51 -9.11 -14.77 -5.78
C ASP A 51 -9.09 -13.24 -5.54
N LEU A 52 -9.87 -12.50 -6.34
CA LEU A 52 -10.06 -11.07 -6.14
C LEU A 52 -10.86 -10.75 -4.87
N GLU A 53 -11.85 -11.58 -4.54
CA GLU A 53 -12.66 -11.44 -3.33
C GLU A 53 -11.85 -11.75 -2.07
N GLU A 54 -11.07 -12.84 -2.07
CA GLU A 54 -10.13 -13.16 -0.99
C GLU A 54 -9.10 -12.04 -0.79
N PHE A 55 -8.56 -11.48 -1.88
CA PHE A 55 -7.66 -10.33 -1.80
C PHE A 55 -8.34 -9.11 -1.17
N ALA A 56 -9.56 -8.80 -1.59
CA ALA A 56 -10.31 -7.67 -1.06
C ALA A 56 -10.65 -7.84 0.42
N HIS A 57 -11.01 -9.05 0.85
CA HIS A 57 -11.25 -9.36 2.25
C HIS A 57 -9.98 -9.24 3.09
N ARG A 58 -8.85 -9.71 2.57
CA ARG A 58 -7.58 -9.68 3.28
C ARG A 58 -7.02 -8.28 3.45
N TRP A 59 -7.07 -7.47 2.40
CA TRP A 59 -6.38 -6.17 2.34
C TRP A 59 -7.32 -4.96 2.46
N GLY A 60 -8.64 -5.18 2.45
CA GLY A 60 -9.64 -4.11 2.45
C GLY A 60 -9.69 -3.31 1.14
N LEU A 61 -9.15 -3.85 0.04
CA LEU A 61 -9.06 -3.19 -1.26
C LEU A 61 -9.76 -4.00 -2.35
N ARG A 62 -10.78 -3.43 -2.99
CA ARG A 62 -11.46 -4.09 -4.12
C ARG A 62 -10.59 -4.22 -5.37
N PHE A 63 -9.61 -3.33 -5.52
CA PHE A 63 -8.72 -3.32 -6.68
C PHE A 63 -7.25 -3.33 -6.22
N PRO A 64 -6.42 -4.25 -6.73
CA PRO A 64 -4.99 -4.22 -6.48
C PRO A 64 -4.40 -2.93 -7.05
N VAL A 65 -3.71 -2.16 -6.22
CA VAL A 65 -3.01 -0.95 -6.65
C VAL A 65 -1.53 -1.26 -6.63
N ARG A 66 -0.83 -1.06 -7.76
CA ARG A 66 0.63 -1.13 -7.74
C ARG A 66 1.16 0.17 -7.14
N SER A 67 1.97 0.04 -6.09
CA SER A 67 2.83 1.14 -5.66
C SER A 67 3.73 1.53 -6.82
N ARG A 68 3.47 2.68 -7.45
CA ARG A 68 4.33 3.19 -8.52
C ARG A 68 5.70 3.43 -7.88
N ARG A 69 6.76 2.81 -8.42
CA ARG A 69 8.12 3.19 -8.04
C ARG A 69 8.25 4.67 -8.38
N ALA A 70 8.54 5.50 -7.38
CA ALA A 70 9.00 6.85 -7.65
C ALA A 70 10.27 6.73 -8.51
N ALA A 71 10.30 7.48 -9.61
CA ALA A 71 11.44 7.55 -10.53
C ALA A 71 12.64 8.21 -9.86
#